data_AF-A0A961H1I5-F1
#
_entry.id   AF-A0A961H1I5-F1
#
_cell.length_a   1.000
_cell.length_b   1.000
_cell.length_c   1.000
_cell.angle_alpha   90.00
_cell.angle_beta   90.00
_cell.angle_gamma   90.00
#
_symmetry.space_group_name_H-M   'P 1'
#
loop_
_entity.id
_entity.type
_entity.pdbx_description
1 polymer ?
#
loop_
_entity_poly.entity_id
_entity_poly.type
_entity_poly.pdbx_seq_one_letter_code
_entity_poly.pdbx_strand_id
1 'polypeptide(L)'
;MRQILLLFVGISLFQVATLLSGQGGDDGLRADLERVYSRWRNAMIRKDAQAWAASITQYRQVVIRNSVVSERQSFPDAVFASEVQPPPLVGLRLLEVEAVGDTAHLIYFGKVNMGQDKELIRDNILKLKFYREGGEWKYDSNRVVRLDTAPEVLKELQEGKRPDFLDSPEYTPPGTMPPTPPLCRVPEFKAGYKLQTFGYETTISMNGIDYEPVRDALDQQILIGGLVRGHNEMVLNMKPVPRPEGEKEALQIRVYILSNDPDRPGVEVARWEAPESGAPAKVTLPIEVRQ
;
A
#
# COMPACT_ATOMS: atom_id res chain seq x y z
N MET A 1 -29.76 59.06 -25.69
CA MET A 1 -30.80 58.71 -24.69
C MET A 1 -30.34 57.39 -24.08
N ARG A 2 -29.90 57.27 -22.81
CA ARG A 2 -30.26 57.90 -21.53
C ARG A 2 -31.58 57.39 -20.94
N GLN A 3 -31.49 56.33 -20.13
CA GLN A 3 -32.42 56.03 -19.03
C GLN A 3 -31.63 55.66 -17.76
N ILE A 4 -32.26 55.90 -16.61
CA ILE A 4 -31.68 56.09 -15.25
C ILE A 4 -32.80 55.71 -14.25
N LEU A 5 -32.58 55.15 -13.05
CA LEU A 5 -31.32 54.86 -12.33
C LEU A 5 -30.92 53.37 -12.50
N LEU A 6 -30.74 52.45 -11.53
CA LEU A 6 -30.83 52.39 -10.06
C LEU A 6 -29.50 51.88 -9.44
N LEU A 7 -29.34 52.03 -8.13
CA LEU A 7 -28.20 51.49 -7.37
C LEU A 7 -28.59 50.19 -6.66
N PHE A 8 -27.61 49.31 -6.45
CA PHE A 8 -27.40 48.73 -5.12
C PHE A 8 -25.90 48.73 -4.80
N VAL A 9 -25.54 49.21 -3.61
CA VAL A 9 -24.16 49.22 -3.11
C VAL A 9 -23.93 47.95 -2.30
N GLY A 10 -22.98 47.13 -2.73
CA GLY A 10 -22.49 45.97 -1.99
C GLY A 10 -20.98 46.08 -1.78
N ILE A 11 -20.55 46.59 -0.62
CA ILE A 11 -19.14 46.60 -0.26
C ILE A 11 -18.79 45.20 0.26
N SER A 12 -18.45 44.30 -0.66
CA SER A 12 -17.81 43.02 -0.31
C SER A 12 -16.41 43.31 0.24
N LEU A 13 -16.28 43.25 1.56
CA LEU A 13 -14.99 43.20 2.23
C LEU A 13 -14.19 42.02 1.66
N PHE A 14 -13.00 42.31 1.12
CA PHE A 14 -12.01 41.28 0.85
C PHE A 14 -11.54 40.70 2.20
N GLN A 15 -12.21 39.64 2.67
CA GLN A 15 -11.61 38.74 3.65
C GLN A 15 -10.49 37.97 2.95
N VAL A 16 -9.31 38.58 2.92
CA VAL A 16 -8.05 37.84 2.77
C VAL A 16 -7.97 36.92 3.98
N ALA A 17 -8.42 35.68 3.80
CA ALA A 17 -8.27 34.63 4.80
C ALA A 17 -6.78 34.29 4.88
N THR A 18 -6.06 34.99 5.75
CA THR A 18 -4.72 34.59 6.17
C THR A 18 -4.83 33.21 6.80
N LEU A 19 -4.39 32.18 6.06
CA LEU A 19 -4.16 30.86 6.60
C LEU A 19 -3.04 30.97 7.64
N LEU A 20 -3.45 31.15 8.89
CA LEU A 20 -2.59 31.03 10.04
C LEU A 20 -2.28 29.54 10.21
N SER A 21 -1.18 29.08 9.59
CA SER A 21 -0.55 27.80 9.89
C SER A 21 -0.10 27.80 11.35
N GLY A 22 -1.02 27.43 12.24
CA GLY A 22 -0.84 27.53 13.68
C GLY A 22 0.07 26.42 14.18
N GLN A 23 1.35 26.75 14.39
CA GLN A 23 2.40 25.82 14.81
C GLN A 23 2.01 24.95 16.03
N GLY A 24 1.17 25.46 16.94
CA GLY A 24 0.66 24.70 18.08
C GLY A 24 -0.38 23.60 17.76
N GLY A 25 -0.95 23.59 16.55
CA GLY A 25 -1.78 22.49 16.06
C GLY A 25 -0.94 21.31 15.57
N ASP A 26 0.12 21.61 14.83
CA ASP A 26 1.02 20.61 14.23
C ASP A 26 1.80 19.85 15.31
N ASP A 27 2.31 20.54 16.34
CA ASP A 27 2.97 19.91 17.50
C ASP A 27 2.02 18.98 18.28
N GLY A 28 0.74 19.35 18.40
CA GLY A 28 -0.29 18.52 19.04
C GLY A 28 -0.59 17.26 18.23
N LEU A 29 -0.86 17.41 16.93
CA LEU A 29 -1.06 16.30 15.99
C LEU A 29 0.15 15.37 15.98
N ARG A 30 1.36 15.93 15.94
CA ARG A 30 2.61 15.17 16.00
C ARG A 30 2.71 14.33 17.27
N ALA A 31 2.49 14.92 18.44
CA ALA A 31 2.54 14.20 19.72
C ALA A 31 1.49 13.08 19.83
N ASP A 32 0.34 13.25 19.17
CA ASP A 32 -0.70 12.22 19.04
C ASP A 32 -0.26 11.07 18.14
N LEU A 33 0.24 11.36 16.94
CA LEU A 33 0.69 10.33 15.99
C LEU A 33 1.96 9.58 16.48
N GLU A 34 2.92 10.27 17.10
CA GLU A 34 4.09 9.65 17.75
C GLU A 34 3.65 8.71 18.89
N ARG A 35 2.63 9.08 19.67
CA ARG A 35 2.04 8.25 20.73
C ARG A 35 1.31 7.03 20.15
N VAL A 36 0.57 7.19 19.07
CA VAL A 36 -0.10 6.08 18.35
C VAL A 36 0.92 5.07 17.82
N TYR A 37 1.96 5.56 17.12
CA TYR A 37 3.05 4.72 16.64
C TYR A 37 3.78 3.99 17.79
N SER A 38 4.03 4.69 18.91
CA SER A 38 4.66 4.11 20.09
C SER A 38 3.84 2.99 20.74
N ARG A 39 2.49 3.10 20.76
CA ARG A 39 1.61 2.01 21.20
C ARG A 39 1.80 0.76 20.33
N TRP A 40 1.71 0.91 19.02
CA TRP A 40 1.89 -0.19 18.05
C TRP A 40 3.28 -0.82 18.11
N ARG A 41 4.33 0.01 18.11
CA ARG A 41 5.73 -0.44 18.22
C ARG A 41 5.97 -1.26 19.49
N ASN A 42 5.42 -0.83 20.63
CA ASN A 42 5.55 -1.56 21.88
C ASN A 42 4.80 -2.90 21.86
N ALA A 43 3.65 -2.98 21.20
CA ALA A 43 2.92 -4.24 21.02
C ALA A 43 3.71 -5.23 20.15
N MET A 44 4.26 -4.78 19.01
CA MET A 44 5.14 -5.58 18.15
C MET A 44 6.34 -6.15 18.91
N ILE A 45 7.05 -5.31 19.68
CA ILE A 45 8.23 -5.72 20.45
C ILE A 45 7.89 -6.72 21.56
N ARG A 46 6.72 -6.56 22.20
CA ARG A 46 6.22 -7.47 23.24
C ARG A 46 5.55 -8.74 22.70
N LYS A 47 5.35 -8.82 21.37
CA LYS A 47 4.55 -9.85 20.69
C LYS A 47 3.11 -9.94 21.22
N ASP A 48 2.56 -8.79 21.61
CA ASP A 48 1.23 -8.65 22.20
C ASP A 48 0.18 -8.49 21.10
N ALA A 49 -0.50 -9.59 20.75
CA ALA A 49 -1.52 -9.63 19.73
C ALA A 49 -2.73 -8.72 20.02
N GLN A 50 -3.11 -8.54 21.29
CA GLN A 50 -4.27 -7.74 21.67
C GLN A 50 -3.95 -6.25 21.59
N ALA A 51 -2.80 -5.82 22.13
CA ALA A 51 -2.35 -4.44 22.01
C ALA A 51 -2.02 -4.06 20.55
N TRP A 52 -1.55 -5.02 19.74
CA TRP A 52 -1.32 -4.83 18.31
C TRP A 52 -2.64 -4.55 17.58
N ALA A 53 -3.65 -5.42 17.74
CA ALA A 53 -4.97 -5.26 17.14
C ALA A 53 -5.70 -3.99 17.62
N ALA A 54 -5.43 -3.53 18.85
CA ALA A 54 -5.99 -2.27 19.37
C ALA A 54 -5.32 -1.00 18.79
N SER A 55 -4.09 -1.10 18.28
CA SER A 55 -3.29 0.07 17.87
C SER A 55 -3.09 0.22 16.35
N ILE A 56 -3.49 -0.78 15.55
CA ILE A 56 -3.36 -0.81 14.09
C ILE A 56 -4.73 -0.79 13.39
N THR A 57 -4.81 -0.18 12.21
CA THR A 57 -6.07 -0.02 11.45
C THR A 57 -6.72 -1.35 11.09
N GLN A 58 -8.05 -1.44 11.15
CA GLN A 58 -8.81 -2.63 10.76
C GLN A 58 -8.53 -3.02 9.29
N TYR A 59 -8.37 -2.01 8.41
CA TYR A 59 -7.88 -2.20 7.05
C TYR A 59 -6.57 -3.02 7.03
N ARG A 60 -5.56 -2.57 7.79
CA ARG A 60 -4.25 -3.23 7.84
C ARG A 60 -4.32 -4.61 8.49
N GLN A 61 -5.14 -4.81 9.52
CA GLN A 61 -5.34 -6.12 10.14
C GLN A 61 -5.83 -7.15 9.13
N VAL A 62 -6.81 -6.79 8.29
CA VAL A 62 -7.31 -7.70 7.25
C VAL A 62 -6.29 -7.91 6.14
N VAL A 63 -5.60 -6.86 5.66
CA VAL A 63 -4.53 -7.00 4.66
C VAL A 63 -3.42 -7.95 5.16
N ILE A 64 -2.94 -7.76 6.39
CA ILE A 64 -1.90 -8.61 6.99
C ILE A 64 -2.41 -10.04 7.21
N ARG A 65 -3.60 -10.23 7.80
CA ARG A 65 -4.21 -11.55 7.97
C ARG A 65 -4.31 -12.27 6.63
N ASN A 66 -4.87 -11.61 5.63
CA ASN A 66 -5.10 -12.17 4.32
C ASN A 66 -3.77 -12.60 3.68
N SER A 67 -2.70 -11.81 3.79
CA SER A 67 -1.35 -12.22 3.34
C SER A 67 -0.85 -13.46 4.10
N VAL A 68 -0.84 -13.40 5.44
CA VAL A 68 -0.33 -14.46 6.34
C VAL A 68 -1.01 -15.82 6.07
N VAL A 69 -2.34 -15.86 6.00
CA VAL A 69 -3.04 -17.14 5.76
C VAL A 69 -2.85 -17.65 4.32
N SER A 70 -2.63 -16.76 3.34
CA SER A 70 -2.36 -17.14 1.95
C SER A 70 -1.00 -17.82 1.79
N GLU A 71 -0.03 -17.43 2.61
CA GLU A 71 1.26 -18.12 2.74
C GLU A 71 1.20 -19.36 3.64
N ARG A 72 0.00 -19.76 4.11
CA ARG A 72 -0.27 -20.85 5.05
C ARG A 72 0.47 -20.72 6.39
N GLN A 73 0.71 -19.49 6.83
CA GLN A 73 1.30 -19.18 8.13
C GLN A 73 0.21 -18.94 9.20
N SER A 74 0.56 -19.13 10.48
CA SER A 74 -0.34 -18.88 11.61
C SER A 74 -0.56 -17.38 11.85
N PHE A 75 -1.82 -16.93 11.89
CA PHE A 75 -2.20 -15.58 12.29
C PHE A 75 -2.77 -15.58 13.72
N PRO A 76 -2.35 -14.68 14.63
CA PRO A 76 -1.46 -13.54 14.40
C PRO A 76 0.04 -13.84 14.54
N ASP A 77 0.45 -15.03 15.00
CA ASP A 77 1.84 -15.35 15.39
C ASP A 77 2.91 -14.93 14.38
N ALA A 78 2.66 -15.14 13.08
CA ALA A 78 3.58 -14.78 11.99
C ALA A 78 3.89 -13.29 11.90
N VAL A 79 2.98 -12.41 12.35
CA VAL A 79 3.21 -10.96 12.45
C VAL A 79 4.39 -10.65 13.36
N PHE A 80 4.63 -11.50 14.36
CA PHE A 80 5.71 -11.40 15.33
C PHE A 80 6.88 -12.35 15.06
N ALA A 81 6.88 -13.04 13.91
CA ALA A 81 7.96 -13.95 13.49
C ALA A 81 9.07 -13.25 12.69
N SER A 82 8.85 -12.03 12.20
CA SER A 82 9.88 -11.27 11.47
C SER A 82 10.98 -10.77 12.42
N GLU A 83 12.22 -10.85 11.96
CA GLU A 83 13.38 -10.23 12.62
C GLU A 83 13.44 -8.70 12.40
N VAL A 84 12.69 -8.19 11.42
CA VAL A 84 12.61 -6.77 11.09
C VAL A 84 11.85 -6.02 12.19
N GLN A 85 12.57 -5.19 12.94
CA GLN A 85 12.02 -4.43 14.06
C GLN A 85 11.37 -3.12 13.59
N PRO A 86 10.26 -2.68 14.22
CA PRO A 86 9.75 -1.32 14.01
C PRO A 86 10.80 -0.27 14.40
N PRO A 87 11.13 0.69 13.52
CA PRO A 87 12.19 1.65 13.80
C PRO A 87 11.85 2.58 14.97
N PRO A 88 12.81 2.91 15.86
CA PRO A 88 12.63 3.98 16.83
C PRO A 88 12.65 5.35 16.13
N LEU A 89 11.93 6.33 16.67
CA LEU A 89 11.94 7.72 16.18
C LEU A 89 13.04 8.58 16.83
N VAL A 90 13.67 8.07 17.90
CA VAL A 90 14.77 8.74 18.60
C VAL A 90 15.96 8.94 17.66
N GLY A 91 16.38 10.20 17.51
CA GLY A 91 17.48 10.57 16.62
C GLY A 91 17.09 10.78 15.15
N LEU A 92 15.81 10.68 14.80
CA LEU A 92 15.31 11.09 13.48
C LEU A 92 14.81 12.54 13.52
N ARG A 93 15.12 13.32 12.48
CA ARG A 93 14.62 14.69 12.28
C ARG A 93 13.25 14.63 11.64
N LEU A 94 12.24 15.26 12.25
CA LEU A 94 10.94 15.46 11.57
C LEU A 94 11.15 16.37 10.35
N LEU A 95 10.62 15.96 9.20
CA LEU A 95 10.48 16.79 8.01
C LEU A 95 9.08 17.38 7.92
N GLU A 96 8.06 16.60 8.31
CA GLU A 96 6.67 16.93 8.07
C GLU A 96 5.70 16.15 8.98
N VAL A 97 4.61 16.80 9.34
CA VAL A 97 3.38 16.21 9.90
C VAL A 97 2.20 16.81 9.12
N GLU A 98 1.26 15.98 8.69
CA GLU A 98 0.06 16.45 7.97
C GLU A 98 -1.12 15.52 8.28
N ALA A 99 -2.33 16.09 8.36
CA ALA A 99 -3.58 15.34 8.40
C ALA A 99 -4.59 15.95 7.43
N VAL A 100 -5.15 15.10 6.56
CA VAL A 100 -6.23 15.44 5.62
C VAL A 100 -7.38 14.47 5.86
N GLY A 101 -8.57 15.00 6.18
CA GLY A 101 -9.77 14.22 6.46
C GLY A 101 -9.57 13.21 7.61
N ASP A 102 -9.68 11.92 7.31
CA ASP A 102 -9.47 10.79 8.24
C ASP A 102 -8.10 10.11 8.04
N THR A 103 -7.15 10.79 7.39
CA THR A 103 -5.82 10.25 7.05
C THR A 103 -4.71 11.20 7.46
N ALA A 104 -3.57 10.68 7.92
CA ALA A 104 -2.44 11.49 8.35
C ALA A 104 -1.10 10.78 8.15
N HIS A 105 -0.01 11.55 8.20
CA HIS A 105 1.34 11.00 8.23
C HIS A 105 2.30 11.75 9.16
N LEU A 106 3.42 11.08 9.42
CA LEU A 106 4.66 11.69 9.90
C LEU A 106 5.76 11.32 8.93
N ILE A 107 6.61 12.28 8.54
CA ILE A 107 7.78 12.02 7.68
C ILE A 107 9.03 12.46 8.44
N TYR A 108 9.98 11.52 8.57
CA TYR A 108 11.25 11.74 9.24
C TYR A 108 12.44 11.45 8.33
N PHE A 109 13.58 12.09 8.60
CA PHE A 109 14.87 11.80 8.02
C PHE A 109 15.88 11.35 9.08
N GLY A 110 16.72 10.37 8.75
CA GLY A 110 17.89 10.00 9.55
C GLY A 110 18.20 8.50 9.52
N LYS A 111 18.90 8.02 10.55
CA LYS A 111 19.41 6.65 10.64
C LYS A 111 18.31 5.65 11.01
N VAL A 112 17.50 5.26 10.02
CA VAL A 112 16.40 4.30 10.18
C VAL A 112 16.94 2.90 10.47
N ASN A 113 16.94 2.53 11.75
CA ASN A 113 17.31 1.20 12.25
C ASN A 113 16.07 0.31 12.39
N MET A 114 16.03 -0.80 11.65
CA MET A 114 14.95 -1.79 11.65
C MET A 114 15.45 -3.17 12.12
N GLY A 115 16.49 -3.21 12.96
CA GLY A 115 17.11 -4.42 13.49
C GLY A 115 18.36 -4.89 12.75
N GLN A 116 18.74 -4.27 11.63
CA GLN A 116 19.94 -4.63 10.88
C GLN A 116 21.25 -4.19 11.57
N ASP A 117 22.37 -4.80 11.16
CA ASP A 117 23.71 -4.48 11.66
C ASP A 117 24.05 -3.00 11.58
N LYS A 118 24.87 -2.53 12.53
CA LYS A 118 25.21 -1.10 12.66
C LYS A 118 25.89 -0.55 11.41
N GLU A 119 26.79 -1.32 10.80
CA GLU A 119 27.43 -0.95 9.53
C GLU A 119 26.47 -0.87 8.34
N LEU A 120 25.23 -1.38 8.44
CA LEU A 120 24.18 -1.33 7.41
C LEU A 120 23.15 -0.21 7.64
N ILE A 121 23.18 0.49 8.78
CA ILE A 121 22.27 1.61 9.03
C ILE A 121 22.67 2.82 8.16
N ARG A 122 21.71 3.36 7.41
CA ARG A 122 21.89 4.50 6.48
C ARG A 122 20.90 5.61 6.79
N ASP A 123 21.25 6.82 6.35
CA ASP A 123 20.34 7.97 6.37
C ASP A 123 19.28 7.76 5.27
N ASN A 124 18.02 7.67 5.67
CA ASN A 124 16.87 7.40 4.81
C ASN A 124 15.69 8.26 5.24
N ILE A 125 14.61 8.26 4.45
CA ILE A 125 13.33 8.85 4.86
C ILE A 125 12.40 7.74 5.37
N LEU A 126 11.77 7.97 6.52
CA LEU A 126 10.72 7.14 7.10
C LEU A 126 9.39 7.91 7.05
N LYS A 127 8.46 7.49 6.18
CA LYS A 127 7.07 7.93 6.22
C LYS A 127 6.24 6.93 7.01
N LEU A 128 5.54 7.39 8.04
CA LEU A 128 4.51 6.65 8.77
C LEU A 128 3.12 7.11 8.31
N LYS A 129 2.17 6.19 8.13
CA LYS A 129 0.77 6.47 7.79
C LYS A 129 -0.16 6.10 8.94
N PHE A 130 -1.20 6.90 9.12
CA PHE A 130 -2.22 6.74 10.14
C PHE A 130 -3.61 7.02 9.57
N TYR A 131 -4.63 6.30 10.07
CA TYR A 131 -6.04 6.56 9.75
C TYR A 131 -6.86 6.77 11.02
N ARG A 132 -7.94 7.53 10.93
CA ARG A 132 -8.85 7.84 12.04
C ARG A 132 -10.06 6.90 12.04
N GLU A 133 -9.98 5.82 12.80
CA GLU A 133 -11.05 4.82 12.92
C GLU A 133 -11.93 5.09 14.14
N GLY A 134 -13.23 5.32 13.94
CA GLY A 134 -14.17 5.57 15.04
C GLY A 134 -13.89 6.84 15.83
N GLY A 135 -13.13 7.78 15.26
CA GLY A 135 -12.66 9.00 15.92
C GLY A 135 -11.23 8.90 16.49
N GLU A 136 -10.64 7.71 16.61
CA GLU A 136 -9.28 7.53 17.13
C GLU A 136 -8.25 7.32 16.01
N TRP A 137 -7.09 7.98 16.13
CA TRP A 137 -5.93 7.69 15.28
C TRP A 137 -5.34 6.30 15.59
N LYS A 138 -5.18 5.49 14.54
CA LYS A 138 -4.45 4.21 14.55
C LYS A 138 -3.34 4.21 13.51
N TYR A 139 -2.31 3.39 13.75
CA TYR A 139 -1.23 3.19 12.80
C TYR A 139 -1.69 2.32 11.62
N ASP A 140 -1.34 2.68 10.39
CA ASP A 140 -1.60 1.86 9.20
C ASP A 140 -0.34 1.17 8.67
N SER A 141 0.71 1.92 8.37
CA SER A 141 1.89 1.39 7.68
C SER A 141 3.07 2.35 7.72
N ASN A 142 4.25 1.85 7.35
CA ASN A 142 5.43 2.65 7.09
C ASN A 142 5.98 2.40 5.68
N ARG A 143 6.65 3.41 5.13
CA ARG A 143 7.49 3.29 3.93
C ARG A 143 8.86 3.87 4.25
N VAL A 144 9.92 3.11 3.98
CA VAL A 144 11.28 3.65 3.94
C VAL A 144 11.60 4.00 2.50
N VAL A 145 11.94 5.26 2.24
CA VAL A 145 12.50 5.70 0.96
C VAL A 145 14.02 5.72 1.13
N ARG A 146 14.70 4.88 0.36
CA ARG A 146 16.17 4.85 0.34
C ARG A 146 16.72 6.03 -0.43
N LEU A 147 17.87 6.55 0.00
CA LEU A 147 18.51 7.73 -0.59
C LEU A 147 19.82 7.41 -1.35
N ASP A 148 20.17 6.12 -1.51
CA ASP A 148 21.42 5.71 -2.18
C ASP A 148 21.46 6.01 -3.68
N THR A 149 20.29 6.20 -4.30
CA THR A 149 20.15 6.68 -5.70
C THR A 149 19.86 8.18 -5.80
N ALA A 150 19.80 8.91 -4.68
CA ALA A 150 19.39 10.32 -4.62
C ALA A 150 20.38 11.19 -3.80
N PRO A 151 21.65 11.33 -4.24
CA PRO A 151 22.71 11.96 -3.45
C PRO A 151 22.48 13.45 -3.16
N GLU A 152 21.93 14.23 -4.11
CA GLU A 152 21.63 15.64 -3.85
C GLU A 152 20.51 15.80 -2.82
N VAL A 153 19.45 14.97 -2.89
CA VAL A 153 18.38 14.95 -1.87
C VAL A 153 18.93 14.59 -0.49
N LEU A 154 19.83 13.61 -0.41
CA LEU A 154 20.50 13.24 0.84
C LEU A 154 21.31 14.41 1.41
N LYS A 155 22.07 15.11 0.55
CA LYS A 155 22.86 16.29 0.93
C LYS A 155 21.96 17.42 1.43
N GLU A 156 20.85 17.73 0.76
CA GLU A 156 19.90 18.75 1.22
C GLU A 156 19.27 18.40 2.57
N LEU A 157 18.95 17.13 2.79
CA LEU A 157 18.44 16.63 4.07
C LEU A 157 19.49 16.70 5.19
N GLN A 158 20.77 16.52 4.86
CA GLN A 158 21.90 16.70 5.79
C GLN A 158 22.20 18.19 6.07
N GLU A 159 22.00 19.07 5.08
CA GLU A 159 22.02 20.54 5.22
C GLU A 159 20.81 21.09 6.03
N GLY A 160 19.86 20.23 6.40
CA GLY A 160 18.71 20.59 7.24
C GLY A 160 17.46 21.04 6.49
N LYS A 161 17.48 21.08 5.15
CA LYS A 161 16.34 21.47 4.31
C LYS A 161 15.16 20.48 4.41
N ARG A 162 13.96 20.91 4.01
CA ARG A 162 12.85 20.03 3.61
C ARG A 162 12.86 19.96 2.08
N PRO A 163 12.89 18.77 1.46
CA PRO A 163 12.87 18.66 -0.01
C PRO A 163 11.50 18.97 -0.61
N ASP A 164 11.50 19.69 -1.73
CA ASP A 164 10.29 20.13 -2.45
C ASP A 164 9.42 18.97 -2.97
N PHE A 165 9.98 17.77 -3.18
CA PHE A 165 9.18 16.63 -3.64
C PHE A 165 8.15 16.15 -2.59
N LEU A 166 8.28 16.56 -1.33
CA LEU A 166 7.26 16.27 -0.30
C LEU A 166 5.94 17.01 -0.56
N ASP A 167 5.95 18.05 -1.40
CA ASP A 167 4.74 18.74 -1.88
C ASP A 167 4.04 18.00 -3.05
N SER A 168 4.55 16.84 -3.50
CA SER A 168 3.89 16.07 -4.56
C SER A 168 2.73 15.20 -4.02
N PRO A 169 1.69 14.91 -4.82
CA PRO A 169 0.48 14.23 -4.34
C PRO A 169 0.67 12.80 -3.78
N GLU A 170 1.79 12.13 -4.06
CA GLU A 170 2.12 10.84 -3.45
C GLU A 170 2.61 10.97 -1.99
N TYR A 171 3.03 12.18 -1.59
CA TYR A 171 3.43 12.52 -0.24
C TYR A 171 2.31 13.17 0.57
N THR A 172 1.26 13.75 0.00
CA THR A 172 0.05 14.18 0.74
C THR A 172 -0.77 12.98 1.29
N PRO A 173 -1.52 13.09 2.41
CA PRO A 173 -2.54 12.13 2.81
C PRO A 173 -3.78 12.21 1.90
N PRO A 174 -4.41 11.08 1.51
CA PRO A 174 -5.47 11.07 0.48
C PRO A 174 -6.84 11.58 0.95
N GLY A 175 -6.97 12.12 2.17
CA GLY A 175 -8.24 12.60 2.73
C GLY A 175 -9.13 11.50 3.29
N THR A 176 -9.34 10.43 2.51
CA THR A 176 -10.24 9.32 2.84
C THR A 176 -9.50 8.00 3.04
N MET A 177 -9.97 7.19 4.00
CA MET A 177 -9.50 5.81 4.15
C MET A 177 -9.87 4.93 2.95
N PRO A 178 -9.04 3.94 2.56
CA PRO A 178 -9.49 2.85 1.72
C PRO A 178 -10.51 1.96 2.47
N PRO A 179 -11.47 1.33 1.77
CA PRO A 179 -12.38 0.37 2.39
C PRO A 179 -11.61 -0.87 2.87
N THR A 180 -11.98 -1.41 4.02
CA THR A 180 -11.44 -2.69 4.51
C THR A 180 -11.81 -3.81 3.51
N PRO A 181 -10.82 -4.52 2.92
CA PRO A 181 -11.10 -5.61 1.99
C PRO A 181 -11.77 -6.79 2.72
N PRO A 182 -12.49 -7.68 2.01
CA PRO A 182 -13.10 -8.84 2.64
C PRO A 182 -12.06 -9.81 3.21
N LEU A 183 -12.46 -10.59 4.20
CA LEU A 183 -11.63 -11.67 4.74
C LEU A 183 -11.50 -12.78 3.68
N CYS A 184 -10.27 -13.10 3.27
CA CYS A 184 -10.06 -14.28 2.45
C CYS A 184 -10.14 -15.57 3.31
N ARG A 185 -10.49 -16.67 2.64
CA ARG A 185 -10.45 -18.03 3.21
C ARG A 185 -9.02 -18.43 3.60
N VAL A 186 -8.90 -19.42 4.48
CA VAL A 186 -7.61 -20.12 4.67
C VAL A 186 -7.49 -21.19 3.58
N PRO A 187 -6.42 -21.19 2.75
CA PRO A 187 -6.23 -22.17 1.69
C PRO A 187 -5.65 -23.51 2.18
N GLU A 188 -5.93 -24.58 1.45
CA GLU A 188 -5.14 -25.82 1.52
C GLU A 188 -3.78 -25.66 0.83
N PHE A 189 -3.67 -24.78 -0.17
CA PHE A 189 -2.47 -24.61 -0.99
C PHE A 189 -2.05 -23.14 -1.08
N LYS A 190 -0.79 -22.86 -0.69
CA LYS A 190 -0.12 -21.62 -1.06
C LYS A 190 -0.02 -21.60 -2.58
N ALA A 191 -0.43 -20.50 -3.20
CA ALA A 191 -0.53 -20.41 -4.64
C ALA A 191 -0.12 -19.03 -5.14
N GLY A 192 0.14 -18.91 -6.44
CA GLY A 192 0.48 -17.66 -7.09
C GLY A 192 0.24 -17.73 -8.59
N TYR A 193 0.26 -16.59 -9.26
CA TYR A 193 0.16 -16.51 -10.72
C TYR A 193 1.36 -15.81 -11.34
N LYS A 194 1.57 -16.04 -12.63
CA LYS A 194 2.40 -15.23 -13.53
C LYS A 194 1.50 -14.70 -14.63
N LEU A 195 1.42 -13.39 -14.79
CA LEU A 195 0.67 -12.70 -15.83
C LEU A 195 1.65 -12.04 -16.81
N GLN A 196 1.33 -12.17 -18.09
CA GLN A 196 1.89 -11.39 -19.19
C GLN A 196 0.72 -10.70 -19.86
N THR A 197 0.76 -9.38 -20.03
CA THR A 197 -0.41 -8.58 -20.48
C THR A 197 0.01 -7.45 -21.44
N PHE A 198 0.89 -7.75 -22.40
CA PHE A 198 1.35 -6.78 -23.39
C PHE A 198 0.22 -6.42 -24.37
N GLY A 199 -0.04 -5.12 -24.49
CA GLY A 199 -1.19 -4.57 -25.19
C GLY A 199 -2.50 -4.51 -24.42
N TYR A 200 -2.52 -4.96 -23.16
CA TYR A 200 -3.73 -5.04 -22.34
C TYR A 200 -3.54 -4.45 -20.93
N GLU A 201 -4.61 -3.84 -20.43
CA GLU A 201 -4.85 -3.52 -19.03
C GLU A 201 -5.75 -4.64 -18.47
N THR A 202 -5.20 -5.45 -17.57
CA THR A 202 -5.82 -6.69 -17.06
C THR A 202 -6.02 -6.60 -15.55
N THR A 203 -7.27 -6.79 -15.11
CA THR A 203 -7.66 -6.88 -13.69
C THR A 203 -8.00 -8.33 -13.37
N ILE A 204 -7.34 -8.91 -12.37
CA ILE A 204 -7.63 -10.25 -11.85
C ILE A 204 -8.57 -10.12 -10.64
N SER A 205 -9.51 -11.06 -10.51
CA SER A 205 -10.38 -11.21 -9.34
C SER A 205 -10.42 -12.68 -8.90
N MET A 206 -10.16 -12.94 -7.62
CA MET A 206 -10.19 -14.30 -7.05
C MET A 206 -10.46 -14.26 -5.55
N ASN A 207 -11.18 -15.26 -5.02
CA ASN A 207 -11.49 -15.38 -3.58
C ASN A 207 -12.20 -14.14 -2.96
N GLY A 208 -12.89 -13.34 -3.77
CA GLY A 208 -13.49 -12.07 -3.36
C GLY A 208 -12.51 -10.89 -3.26
N ILE A 209 -11.29 -11.04 -3.77
CA ILE A 209 -10.26 -10.00 -3.83
C ILE A 209 -10.04 -9.62 -5.29
N ASP A 210 -10.26 -8.35 -5.61
CA ASP A 210 -9.81 -7.73 -6.85
C ASP A 210 -8.36 -7.25 -6.70
N TYR A 211 -7.56 -7.45 -7.75
CA TYR A 211 -6.15 -7.08 -7.80
C TYR A 211 -5.96 -5.74 -8.53
N GLU A 212 -4.89 -5.01 -8.21
CA GLU A 212 -4.52 -3.78 -8.92
C GLU A 212 -4.35 -4.06 -10.43
N PRO A 213 -4.90 -3.23 -11.34
CA PRO A 213 -4.81 -3.46 -12.77
C PRO A 213 -3.37 -3.48 -13.28
N VAL A 214 -2.95 -4.61 -13.86
CA VAL A 214 -1.64 -4.75 -14.51
C VAL A 214 -1.76 -4.32 -15.96
N ARG A 215 -0.93 -3.39 -16.39
CA ARG A 215 -0.99 -2.80 -17.74
C ARG A 215 0.34 -2.96 -18.47
N ASP A 216 0.28 -3.56 -19.65
CA ASP A 216 1.38 -3.62 -20.63
C ASP A 216 2.71 -4.15 -20.06
N ALA A 217 2.62 -5.19 -19.23
CA ALA A 217 3.72 -5.64 -18.38
C ALA A 217 3.74 -7.16 -18.14
N LEU A 218 4.78 -7.60 -17.42
CA LEU A 218 4.85 -8.88 -16.72
C LEU A 218 4.58 -8.65 -15.22
N ASP A 219 3.80 -9.52 -14.59
CA ASP A 219 3.49 -9.50 -13.16
C ASP A 219 3.54 -10.92 -12.56
N GLN A 220 3.85 -11.02 -11.26
CA GLN A 220 3.87 -12.28 -10.52
C GLN A 220 3.53 -12.04 -9.05
N GLN A 221 2.40 -12.56 -8.59
CA GLN A 221 1.91 -12.36 -7.21
C GLN A 221 1.45 -13.66 -6.54
N ILE A 222 1.36 -13.62 -5.21
CA ILE A 222 0.71 -14.65 -4.39
C ILE A 222 -0.81 -14.52 -4.54
N LEU A 223 -1.51 -15.65 -4.63
CA LEU A 223 -2.96 -15.69 -4.62
C LEU A 223 -3.50 -15.53 -3.20
N ILE A 224 -4.18 -14.42 -2.95
CA ILE A 224 -4.79 -14.09 -1.67
C ILE A 224 -6.00 -15.01 -1.46
N GLY A 225 -6.01 -15.73 -0.34
CA GLY A 225 -6.94 -16.84 -0.09
C GLY A 225 -6.57 -18.16 -0.80
N GLY A 226 -5.42 -18.20 -1.49
CA GLY A 226 -4.81 -19.35 -2.15
C GLY A 226 -5.76 -20.23 -2.96
N LEU A 227 -5.46 -21.53 -3.01
CA LEU A 227 -6.30 -22.57 -3.60
C LEU A 227 -6.78 -23.57 -2.55
N VAL A 228 -7.94 -24.16 -2.79
CA VAL A 228 -8.46 -25.35 -2.09
C VAL A 228 -8.52 -26.53 -3.06
N ARG A 229 -8.75 -27.74 -2.55
CA ARG A 229 -8.96 -28.96 -3.32
C ARG A 229 -10.25 -28.89 -4.15
N GLY A 230 -10.22 -29.49 -5.34
CA GLY A 230 -11.30 -29.43 -6.31
C GLY A 230 -11.37 -28.09 -7.03
N HIS A 231 -12.59 -27.61 -7.22
CA HIS A 231 -12.88 -26.45 -8.06
C HIS A 231 -12.48 -25.12 -7.40
N ASN A 232 -11.77 -24.30 -8.17
CA ASN A 232 -11.50 -22.89 -7.86
C ASN A 232 -11.77 -22.06 -9.13
N GLU A 233 -12.17 -20.80 -8.97
CA GLU A 233 -12.44 -19.89 -10.08
C GLU A 233 -11.59 -18.62 -9.96
N MET A 234 -10.97 -18.22 -11.07
CA MET A 234 -10.31 -16.93 -11.24
C MET A 234 -10.97 -16.19 -12.39
N VAL A 235 -11.28 -14.91 -12.19
CA VAL A 235 -11.81 -14.03 -13.23
C VAL A 235 -10.71 -13.09 -13.71
N LEU A 236 -10.60 -12.95 -15.03
CA LEU A 236 -9.81 -11.91 -15.68
C LEU A 236 -10.78 -10.95 -16.39
N ASN A 237 -10.59 -9.65 -16.23
CA ASN A 237 -11.25 -8.61 -17.02
C ASN A 237 -10.16 -7.84 -17.76
N MET A 238 -10.26 -7.70 -19.09
CA MET A 238 -9.18 -7.19 -19.92
C MET A 238 -9.65 -6.12 -20.89
N LYS A 239 -8.80 -5.12 -21.07
CA LYS A 239 -9.09 -3.92 -21.86
C LYS A 239 -7.87 -3.60 -22.73
N PRO A 240 -8.01 -3.55 -24.08
CA PRO A 240 -6.91 -3.14 -24.95
C PRO A 240 -6.40 -1.73 -24.59
N VAL A 241 -5.09 -1.54 -24.67
CA VAL A 241 -4.44 -0.22 -24.50
C VAL A 241 -3.64 0.17 -25.75
N PRO A 242 -3.36 1.46 -25.98
CA PRO A 242 -2.51 1.91 -27.09
C PRO A 242 -1.11 1.28 -27.00
N ARG A 243 -0.55 0.92 -28.16
CA ARG A 243 0.71 0.16 -28.29
C ARG A 243 1.59 0.82 -29.36
N PRO A 244 2.94 0.75 -29.28
CA PRO A 244 3.82 1.10 -30.38
C PRO A 244 3.54 0.28 -31.64
N GLU A 245 3.73 0.88 -32.82
CA GLU A 245 3.49 0.23 -34.09
C GLU A 245 4.50 -0.90 -34.35
N GLY A 246 4.00 -2.08 -34.76
CA GLY A 246 4.82 -3.27 -35.03
C GLY A 246 5.02 -4.21 -33.84
N GLU A 247 4.68 -3.81 -32.61
CA GLU A 247 4.73 -4.71 -31.46
C GLU A 247 3.62 -5.76 -31.51
N LYS A 248 3.89 -6.96 -30.98
CA LYS A 248 2.88 -8.03 -30.84
C LYS A 248 2.15 -7.92 -29.51
N GLU A 249 0.83 -8.12 -29.54
CA GLU A 249 0.07 -8.35 -28.32
C GLU A 249 0.40 -9.73 -27.74
N ALA A 250 0.40 -9.85 -26.42
CA ALA A 250 0.64 -11.12 -25.73
C ALA A 250 0.00 -11.10 -24.34
N LEU A 251 -1.10 -11.83 -24.19
CA LEU A 251 -1.82 -11.99 -22.94
C LEU A 251 -1.85 -13.47 -22.55
N GLN A 252 -1.13 -13.83 -21.47
CA GLN A 252 -1.07 -15.19 -20.93
C GLN A 252 -1.06 -15.14 -19.40
N ILE A 253 -1.83 -16.03 -18.77
CA ILE A 253 -1.76 -16.27 -17.32
C ILE A 253 -1.44 -17.74 -17.03
N ARG A 254 -0.57 -17.97 -16.03
CA ARG A 254 -0.27 -19.31 -15.50
C ARG A 254 -0.41 -19.29 -13.99
N VAL A 255 -1.11 -20.26 -13.43
CA VAL A 255 -1.40 -20.39 -11.99
C VAL A 255 -0.67 -21.60 -11.43
N TYR A 256 -0.03 -21.42 -10.28
CA TYR A 256 0.84 -22.40 -9.64
C TYR A 256 0.40 -22.68 -8.20
N ILE A 257 0.41 -23.95 -7.80
CA ILE A 257 0.58 -24.32 -6.40
C ILE A 257 2.06 -24.17 -6.07
N LEU A 258 2.38 -23.40 -5.04
CA LEU A 258 3.74 -23.08 -4.65
C LEU A 258 4.22 -24.03 -3.56
N SER A 259 5.48 -24.44 -3.67
CA SER A 259 6.18 -25.20 -2.64
C SER A 259 6.54 -24.30 -1.45
N ASN A 260 6.60 -24.89 -0.25
CA ASN A 260 7.26 -24.28 0.92
C ASN A 260 8.76 -24.64 1.00
N ASP A 261 9.19 -25.68 0.27
CA ASP A 261 10.58 -26.04 0.02
C ASP A 261 11.07 -25.24 -1.21
N PRO A 262 12.06 -24.34 -1.06
CA PRO A 262 12.46 -23.40 -2.12
C PRO A 262 13.19 -24.07 -3.30
N ASP A 263 13.76 -25.26 -3.10
CA ASP A 263 14.46 -26.01 -4.14
C ASP A 263 13.48 -26.79 -5.05
N ARG A 264 12.18 -26.80 -4.71
CA ARG A 264 11.12 -27.40 -5.55
C ARG A 264 10.34 -26.34 -6.32
N PRO A 265 10.26 -26.44 -7.67
CA PRO A 265 9.40 -25.55 -8.44
C PRO A 265 7.92 -25.76 -8.10
N GLY A 266 7.14 -24.68 -8.22
CA GLY A 266 5.68 -24.75 -8.11
C GLY A 266 5.05 -25.57 -9.23
N VAL A 267 3.97 -26.29 -8.92
CA VAL A 267 3.22 -27.11 -9.87
C VAL A 267 2.21 -26.22 -10.60
N GLU A 268 2.29 -26.13 -11.92
CA GLU A 268 1.30 -25.42 -12.74
C GLU A 268 -0.04 -26.18 -12.70
N VAL A 269 -1.12 -25.49 -12.32
CA VAL A 269 -2.47 -26.07 -12.17
C VAL A 269 -3.49 -25.47 -13.13
N ALA A 270 -3.20 -24.31 -13.72
CA ALA A 270 -3.97 -23.74 -14.82
C ALA A 270 -3.09 -22.85 -15.70
N ARG A 271 -3.45 -22.79 -16.99
CA ARG A 271 -2.90 -21.86 -17.98
C ARG A 271 -4.04 -21.36 -18.85
N TRP A 272 -4.03 -20.07 -19.16
CA TRP A 272 -4.88 -19.49 -20.19
C TRP A 272 -4.07 -18.48 -21.02
N GLU A 273 -4.40 -18.36 -22.29
CA GLU A 273 -3.72 -17.51 -23.26
C GLU A 273 -4.77 -16.94 -24.23
N ALA A 274 -4.59 -15.69 -24.66
CA ALA A 274 -5.51 -15.05 -25.58
C ALA A 274 -5.50 -15.73 -26.96
N PRO A 275 -6.65 -15.86 -27.63
CA PRO A 275 -6.70 -16.27 -29.03
C PRO A 275 -5.95 -15.28 -29.94
N GLU A 276 -5.47 -15.76 -31.10
CA GLU A 276 -4.86 -14.91 -32.14
C GLU A 276 -5.83 -13.84 -32.71
N SER A 277 -7.14 -13.97 -32.45
CA SER A 277 -8.16 -12.97 -32.78
C SER A 277 -8.26 -11.81 -31.77
N GLY A 278 -7.30 -11.71 -30.83
CA GLY A 278 -7.34 -10.81 -29.69
C GLY A 278 -8.10 -11.39 -28.49
N ALA A 279 -7.88 -10.81 -27.32
CA ALA A 279 -8.45 -11.27 -26.06
C ALA A 279 -9.91 -10.80 -25.88
N PRO A 280 -10.80 -11.65 -25.32
CA PRO A 280 -12.15 -11.22 -24.94
C PRO A 280 -12.10 -10.26 -23.74
N ALA A 281 -13.11 -9.40 -23.58
CA ALA A 281 -13.16 -8.43 -22.49
C ALA A 281 -13.22 -9.04 -21.08
N LYS A 282 -13.61 -10.31 -20.96
CA LYS A 282 -13.67 -11.08 -19.70
C LYS A 282 -13.43 -12.56 -19.96
N VAL A 283 -12.72 -13.23 -19.04
CA VAL A 283 -12.55 -14.68 -18.96
C VAL A 283 -12.86 -15.15 -17.54
N THR A 284 -13.56 -16.28 -17.44
CA THR A 284 -13.63 -17.07 -16.21
C THR A 284 -12.75 -18.30 -16.40
N LEU A 285 -11.68 -18.42 -15.62
CA LEU A 285 -10.69 -19.48 -15.65
C LEU A 285 -10.96 -20.49 -14.51
N PRO A 286 -11.45 -21.70 -14.80
CA PRO A 286 -11.53 -22.78 -13.81
C PRO A 286 -10.14 -23.34 -13.50
N ILE A 287 -9.89 -23.64 -12.22
CA ILE A 287 -8.62 -24.14 -11.70
C ILE A 287 -8.90 -25.37 -10.82
N GLU A 288 -8.66 -26.56 -11.37
CA GLU A 288 -9.00 -27.85 -10.75
C GLU A 288 -7.81 -28.46 -9.99
N VAL A 289 -7.85 -28.41 -8.66
CA VAL A 289 -6.79 -28.94 -7.80
C VAL A 289 -7.10 -30.37 -7.37
N ARG A 290 -6.34 -31.34 -7.91
CA ARG A 290 -6.56 -32.78 -7.69
C ARG A 290 -5.71 -33.42 -6.59
N GLN A 291 -4.64 -32.75 -6.15
CA GLN A 291 -3.73 -33.22 -5.08
C GLN A 291 -4.31 -32.93 -3.70
#